data_AF-A0A9W8P8Y8-F1
#
_entry.id   AF-A0A9W8P8Y8-F1
#
_cell.length_a   1.000
_cell.length_b   1.000
_cell.length_c   1.000
_cell.angle_alpha   90.00
_cell.angle_beta   90.00
_cell.angle_gamma   90.00
#
_symmetry.space_group_name_H-M   'P 1'
#
loop_
_entity.id
_entity.type
_entity.pdbx_description
1 polymer ?
#
loop_
_entity_poly.entity_id
_entity_poly.type
_entity_poly.pdbx_seq_one_letter_code
_entity_poly.pdbx_strand_id
1 'polypeptide(L)'
;MSHNSCLHSSSQPRTLELYQFLGILDDVWAGSGPHQTIHEYTSLDNGDPPVIIWNDPELKSQVDKPHLEPRLIGQVDHEAILRACLSRDYGCQAEPGTELVSYEQQLGRYWSISIC
;
A
#
# COMPACT_ATOMS: atom_id res chain seq x y z
N MET A 1 -8.10 3.95 -23.18
CA MET A 1 -7.16 3.38 -22.20
C MET A 1 -6.94 4.44 -21.13
N SER A 2 -7.70 4.39 -20.03
CA SER A 2 -7.50 5.31 -18.90
C SER A 2 -6.20 4.90 -18.20
N HIS A 3 -5.26 5.82 -18.09
CA HIS A 3 -4.16 5.68 -17.15
C HIS A 3 -4.77 5.82 -15.76
N ASN A 4 -5.13 4.69 -15.14
CA ASN A 4 -5.44 4.68 -13.72
C ASN A 4 -4.12 4.95 -13.00
N SER A 5 -3.92 6.20 -12.58
CA SER A 5 -2.84 6.59 -11.69
C SER A 5 -3.05 5.91 -10.34
N CYS A 6 -2.55 4.69 -10.19
CA CYS A 6 -2.40 4.06 -8.88
C CYS A 6 -1.19 4.72 -8.20
N LEU A 7 -1.46 5.67 -7.29
CA LEU A 7 -0.43 6.27 -6.45
C LEU A 7 -0.09 5.28 -5.33
N HIS A 8 1.20 5.08 -5.07
CA HIS A 8 1.73 4.10 -4.12
C HIS A 8 1.56 2.63 -4.56
N SER A 9 2.68 2.00 -4.87
CA SER A 9 2.72 0.62 -5.34
C SER A 9 3.59 -0.28 -4.48
N SER A 10 4.32 0.20 -3.48
CA SER A 10 5.34 -0.59 -2.76
C SER A 10 5.15 -0.63 -1.24
N SER A 11 4.84 -1.81 -0.71
CA SER A 11 4.84 -2.10 0.72
C SER A 11 6.25 -2.47 1.19
N GLN A 12 6.80 -1.63 2.08
CA GLN A 12 8.13 -1.79 2.65
C GLN A 12 8.15 -2.86 3.77
N PRO A 13 9.32 -3.44 4.11
CA PRO A 13 9.47 -4.47 5.14
C PRO A 13 8.71 -4.20 6.44
N ARG A 14 8.84 -2.98 6.98
CA ARG A 14 8.19 -2.61 8.23
C ARG A 14 6.66 -2.57 8.13
N THR A 15 6.12 -2.27 6.94
CA THR A 15 4.68 -2.31 6.67
C THR A 15 4.18 -3.75 6.61
N LEU A 16 4.96 -4.67 6.04
CA LEU A 16 4.61 -6.10 5.99
C LEU A 16 4.53 -6.72 7.39
N GLU A 17 5.41 -6.32 8.30
CA GLU A 17 5.32 -6.71 9.71
C GLU A 17 4.04 -6.17 10.39
N LEU A 18 3.58 -4.96 10.03
CA LEU A 18 2.30 -4.44 10.52
C LEU A 18 1.12 -5.24 9.97
N TYR A 19 1.16 -5.67 8.70
CA TYR A 19 0.13 -6.55 8.15
C TYR A 19 0.09 -7.91 8.84
N GLN A 20 1.23 -8.43 9.29
CA GLN A 20 1.27 -9.64 10.10
C GLN A 20 0.55 -9.43 11.43
N PHE A 21 0.82 -8.30 12.11
CA PHE A 21 0.13 -7.94 13.34
C PHE A 21 -1.39 -7.75 13.14
N LEU A 22 -1.79 -7.18 12.01
CA LEU A 22 -3.20 -6.98 11.64
C LEU A 22 -3.88 -8.28 11.12
N GLY A 23 -3.14 -9.36 10.91
CA GLY A 23 -3.67 -10.61 10.38
C GLY A 23 -4.10 -10.55 8.91
N ILE A 24 -3.56 -9.61 8.13
CA ILE A 24 -3.88 -9.44 6.70
C ILE A 24 -2.69 -9.72 5.78
N LEU A 25 -1.55 -10.17 6.32
CA LEU A 25 -0.34 -10.38 5.53
C LEU A 25 -0.56 -11.38 4.39
N ASP A 26 -1.30 -12.47 4.63
CA ASP A 26 -1.56 -13.49 3.61
C ASP A 26 -2.39 -12.93 2.45
N ASP A 27 -3.40 -12.11 2.75
CA ASP A 27 -4.23 -11.43 1.74
C ASP A 27 -3.37 -10.46 0.90
N VAL A 28 -2.48 -9.71 1.56
CA VAL A 28 -1.52 -8.82 0.88
C VAL A 28 -0.54 -9.61 0.03
N TRP A 29 -0.06 -10.77 0.49
CA TRP A 29 0.87 -11.62 -0.27
C TRP A 29 0.22 -12.16 -1.54
N ALA A 30 -1.04 -12.60 -1.43
CA ALA A 30 -1.84 -13.09 -2.55
C ALA A 30 -2.17 -12.00 -3.58
N GLY A 31 -2.41 -10.76 -3.12
CA GLY A 31 -2.74 -9.61 -3.96
C GLY A 31 -1.54 -8.81 -4.48
N SER A 32 -0.31 -9.17 -4.10
CA SER A 32 0.90 -8.42 -4.47
C SER A 32 1.86 -9.21 -5.35
N GLY A 33 2.72 -8.51 -6.07
CA GLY A 33 3.88 -9.05 -6.77
C GLY A 33 5.20 -8.75 -6.04
N PRO A 34 6.30 -9.39 -6.43
CA PRO A 34 7.63 -8.98 -5.98
C PRO A 34 7.97 -7.58 -6.53
N HIS A 35 8.93 -6.92 -5.90
CA HIS A 35 9.55 -5.72 -6.48
C HIS A 35 10.19 -6.05 -7.84
N GLN A 36 10.07 -5.12 -8.80
CA GLN A 36 10.60 -5.30 -10.16
C GLN A 36 11.98 -4.66 -10.25
N THR A 37 12.87 -5.27 -11.06
CA THR A 37 14.16 -4.67 -11.41
C THR A 37 13.93 -3.32 -12.08
N ILE A 38 14.56 -2.26 -11.56
CA ILE A 38 14.44 -0.92 -12.13
C ILE A 38 15.59 -0.70 -13.11
N HIS A 39 15.21 -0.39 -14.34
CA HIS A 39 16.09 -0.03 -15.43
C HIS A 39 16.04 1.47 -15.66
N GLU A 40 17.20 2.13 -15.66
CA GLU A 40 17.35 3.51 -16.08
C GLU A 40 17.76 3.55 -17.56
N TYR A 41 16.98 4.30 -18.33
CA TYR A 41 17.28 4.61 -19.72
C TYR A 41 17.78 6.05 -19.75
N THR A 42 19.08 6.23 -19.98
CA THR A 42 19.75 7.54 -19.90
C THR A 42 19.63 8.37 -21.19
N SER A 43 19.18 7.77 -22.30
CA SER A 43 18.90 8.48 -23.56
C SER A 43 17.67 7.91 -24.29
N LEU A 44 17.05 8.76 -25.11
CA LEU A 44 15.82 8.45 -25.84
C LEU A 44 16.03 7.64 -27.13
N ASP A 45 17.25 7.47 -27.66
CA ASP A 45 17.39 6.76 -28.96
C ASP A 45 18.82 6.32 -29.36
N ASN A 46 19.78 6.23 -28.44
CA ASN A 46 21.20 6.00 -28.81
C ASN A 46 21.55 4.51 -29.05
N GLY A 47 20.62 3.59 -28.77
CA GLY A 47 20.88 2.15 -28.80
C GLY A 47 21.69 1.62 -27.61
N ASP A 48 22.03 2.46 -26.64
CA ASP A 48 22.71 2.04 -25.41
C ASP A 48 21.77 1.17 -24.56
N PRO A 49 22.26 0.04 -23.99
CA PRO A 49 21.45 -0.79 -23.12
C PRO A 49 21.10 -0.05 -21.82
N PRO A 50 19.92 -0.31 -21.22
CA PRO A 50 19.56 0.30 -19.96
C PRO A 50 20.54 -0.08 -18.84
N VAL A 51 20.79 0.86 -17.94
CA VAL A 51 21.55 0.60 -16.72
C VAL A 51 20.60 0.05 -15.67
N ILE A 52 20.95 -1.08 -15.05
CA ILE A 52 20.21 -1.60 -13.89
C ILE A 52 20.56 -0.69 -12.70
N ILE A 53 19.60 0.10 -12.24
CA ILE A 53 19.80 1.04 -11.13
C ILE A 53 19.27 0.50 -9.80
N TRP A 54 18.37 -0.48 -9.85
CA TRP A 54 17.90 -1.17 -8.66
C TRP A 54 17.61 -2.63 -8.95
N ASN A 55 18.31 -3.50 -8.24
CA ASN A 55 18.02 -4.91 -8.19
C ASN A 55 18.13 -5.34 -6.72
N ASP A 56 17.02 -5.77 -6.13
CA ASP A 56 17.05 -6.20 -4.74
C ASP A 56 17.96 -7.43 -4.63
N PRO A 57 19.00 -7.39 -3.78
CA PRO A 57 19.77 -8.58 -3.50
C PRO A 57 18.84 -9.63 -2.87
N GLU A 58 19.12 -10.90 -3.11
CA GLU A 58 18.40 -11.98 -2.44
C GLU A 58 18.66 -11.89 -0.93
N LEU A 59 17.70 -11.32 -0.19
CA LEU A 59 17.81 -11.08 1.24
C LEU A 59 17.21 -12.25 2.01
N LYS A 60 18.07 -12.97 2.75
CA LYS A 60 17.59 -14.02 3.66
C LYS A 60 16.92 -13.39 4.86
N SER A 61 15.69 -13.81 5.14
CA SER A 61 14.96 -13.41 6.34
C SER A 61 15.78 -13.71 7.60
N GLN A 62 15.70 -12.79 8.56
CA GLN A 62 16.33 -12.93 9.88
C GLN A 62 15.22 -13.10 10.93
N VAL A 63 15.55 -13.67 12.08
CA VAL A 63 14.57 -13.87 13.18
C VAL A 63 13.92 -12.55 13.59
N ASP A 64 14.67 -11.45 13.58
CA ASP A 64 14.20 -10.10 13.89
C ASP A 64 13.63 -9.34 12.68
N LYS A 65 13.78 -9.87 11.47
CA LYS A 65 13.34 -9.25 10.20
C LYS A 65 12.79 -10.32 9.25
N PRO A 66 11.55 -10.76 9.47
CA PRO A 66 10.99 -11.89 8.72
C PRO A 66 10.62 -11.52 7.26
N HIS A 67 10.30 -10.25 7.00
CA HIS A 67 9.76 -9.80 5.69
C HIS A 67 10.65 -8.73 5.06
N LEU A 68 11.83 -9.11 4.57
CA LEU A 68 12.80 -8.18 3.99
C LEU A 68 12.50 -7.76 2.55
N GLU A 69 11.70 -8.55 1.83
CA GLU A 69 11.39 -8.30 0.43
C GLU A 69 10.20 -7.35 0.30
N PRO A 70 10.36 -6.18 -0.32
CA PRO A 70 9.24 -5.30 -0.61
C PRO A 70 8.24 -5.98 -1.55
N ARG A 71 6.95 -5.66 -1.35
CA ARG A 71 5.87 -6.18 -2.20
C ARG A 71 5.20 -5.06 -2.97
N LEU A 72 4.92 -5.33 -4.23
CA LEU A 72 4.20 -4.41 -5.09
C LEU A 72 2.70 -4.72 -5.10
N ILE A 73 1.87 -3.77 -4.67
CA ILE A 73 0.40 -3.90 -4.66
C ILE A 73 -0.22 -2.59 -5.14
N GLY A 74 -1.23 -2.68 -6.01
CA GLY A 74 -1.97 -1.50 -6.45
C GLY A 74 -2.76 -0.89 -5.29
N GLN A 75 -2.80 0.45 -5.21
CA GLN A 75 -3.53 1.15 -4.14
C GLN A 75 -4.98 0.69 -3.99
N VAL A 76 -5.70 0.50 -5.11
CA VAL A 76 -7.10 0.08 -5.11
C VAL A 76 -7.28 -1.31 -4.46
N ASP A 77 -6.41 -2.25 -4.80
CA ASP A 77 -6.45 -3.61 -4.27
C ASP A 77 -6.05 -3.63 -2.79
N HIS A 78 -5.02 -2.85 -2.43
CA HIS A 78 -4.58 -2.69 -1.05
C HIS A 78 -5.69 -2.07 -0.17
N GLU A 79 -6.35 -1.01 -0.63
CA GLU A 79 -7.49 -0.41 0.07
C GLU A 79 -8.68 -1.37 0.17
N ALA A 80 -8.89 -2.24 -0.81
CA ALA A 80 -9.93 -3.26 -0.74
C ALA A 80 -9.66 -4.28 0.38
N ILE A 81 -8.41 -4.74 0.53
CA ILE A 81 -7.99 -5.61 1.64
C ILE A 81 -8.22 -4.92 2.99
N LEU A 82 -7.82 -3.65 3.12
CA LEU A 82 -8.01 -2.89 4.35
C LEU A 82 -9.49 -2.68 4.69
N ARG A 83 -10.33 -2.34 3.71
CA ARG A 83 -11.79 -2.22 3.90
C ARG A 83 -12.43 -3.55 4.31
N ALA A 84 -11.98 -4.67 3.72
CA ALA A 84 -12.43 -6.00 4.11
C ALA A 84 -12.05 -6.32 5.57
N CYS A 85 -10.83 -5.99 5.99
CA CYS A 85 -10.38 -6.14 7.38
C CYS A 85 -11.22 -5.29 8.35
N LEU A 86 -11.46 -4.01 8.04
CA LEU A 86 -12.33 -3.14 8.84
C LEU A 86 -13.74 -3.72 9.00
N SER A 87 -14.33 -4.22 7.91
CA SER A 87 -15.67 -4.80 7.96
C SER A 87 -15.70 -6.12 8.72
N ARG A 88 -14.69 -6.97 8.55
CA ARG A 88 -14.62 -8.31 9.15
C ARG A 88 -14.35 -8.26 10.65
N ASP A 89 -13.35 -7.48 11.06
CA ASP A 89 -12.79 -7.54 12.41
C ASP A 89 -13.39 -6.48 13.35
N TYR A 90 -13.93 -5.39 12.79
CA TYR A 90 -14.46 -4.26 13.56
C TYR A 90 -15.91 -3.91 13.22
N GLY A 91 -16.52 -4.55 12.22
CA GLY A 91 -17.87 -4.20 11.75
C GLY A 91 -17.97 -2.79 11.16
N CYS A 92 -16.85 -2.19 10.78
CA CYS A 92 -16.78 -0.83 10.25
C CYS A 92 -16.82 -0.83 8.71
N GLN A 93 -17.51 0.15 8.13
CA GLN A 93 -17.53 0.36 6.68
C GLN A 93 -17.14 1.80 6.37
N ALA A 94 -16.27 1.97 5.37
CA ALA A 94 -16.00 3.29 4.81
C ALA A 94 -17.10 3.63 3.81
N GLU A 95 -17.63 4.85 3.89
CA GLU A 95 -18.68 5.35 2.99
C GLU A 95 -18.02 6.12 1.83
N PRO A 96 -17.96 5.55 0.61
CA PRO A 96 -17.41 6.25 -0.53
C PRO A 96 -18.37 7.32 -1.03
N GLY A 97 -17.82 8.41 -1.57
CA GLY A 97 -18.62 9.54 -2.07
C GLY A 97 -19.15 10.46 -0.97
N THR A 98 -18.82 10.18 0.28
CA THR A 98 -19.11 11.04 1.42
C THR A 98 -17.95 12.01 1.66
N GLU A 99 -18.24 13.30 1.69
CA GLU A 99 -17.24 14.35 1.95
C GLU A 99 -17.50 15.04 3.29
N LEU A 100 -16.43 15.33 4.03
CA LEU A 100 -16.51 16.13 5.26
C LEU A 100 -16.73 17.61 4.91
N VAL A 101 -17.91 18.13 5.21
CA VAL A 101 -18.27 19.52 4.91
C VAL A 101 -17.83 20.46 6.04
N SER A 102 -18.07 20.06 7.29
CA SER A 102 -17.70 20.85 8.47
C SER A 102 -17.55 19.97 9.71
N TYR A 103 -16.77 20.45 10.68
CA TYR A 103 -16.67 19.83 11.99
C TYR A 103 -16.55 20.89 13.10
N GLU A 104 -17.14 20.61 14.27
CA GLU A 104 -17.05 21.47 15.46
C GLU A 104 -16.61 20.64 16.66
N GLN A 105 -15.58 21.13 17.38
CA GLN A 105 -15.11 20.50 18.61
C GLN A 105 -15.86 21.05 19.82
N GLN A 106 -16.48 20.18 20.61
CA GLN A 106 -17.09 20.55 21.88
C GLN A 106 -16.14 20.22 23.05
N LEU A 107 -16.23 21.01 24.14
CA LEU A 107 -15.50 20.73 25.37
C LEU A 107 -15.82 19.32 25.87
N GLY A 108 -14.79 18.48 26.05
CA GLY A 108 -14.94 17.10 26.54
C GLY A 108 -14.69 15.96 25.54
N ARG A 109 -14.11 16.24 24.36
CA ARG A 109 -13.73 15.27 23.29
C ARG A 109 -14.85 14.86 22.33
N TYR A 110 -15.94 15.62 22.26
CA TYR A 110 -17.00 15.37 21.29
C TYR A 110 -16.78 16.18 20.02
N TRP A 111 -17.06 15.59 18.87
CA TRP A 111 -17.05 16.24 17.57
C TRP A 111 -18.45 16.17 16.98
N SER A 112 -18.98 17.32 16.56
CA SER A 112 -20.11 17.36 15.64
C SER A 112 -19.53 17.38 14.23
N ILE A 113 -19.96 16.46 13.37
CA ILE A 113 -19.50 16.37 11.97
C ILE A 113 -20.72 16.51 11.04
N SER A 114 -20.56 17.28 9.97
CA SER A 114 -21.53 17.37 8.87
C SER A 114 -20.91 16.81 7.61
N ILE A 115 -21.64 15.94 6.93
CA ILE A 115 -21.24 15.26 5.69
C ILE A 115 -22.30 15.53 4.60
N CYS A 116 -21.90 15.52 3.33
CA CYS A 116 -22.81 15.58 2.18
C CYS A 116 -22.95 14.23 1.47
#